data_AF-A0AAN4UCM7-F1
#
_entry.id   AF-A0AAN4UCM7-F1
#
_cell.length_a   1.000
_cell.length_b   1.000
_cell.length_c   1.000
_cell.angle_alpha   90.00
_cell.angle_beta   90.00
_cell.angle_gamma   90.00
#
_symmetry.space_group_name_H-M   'P 1'
#
loop_
_entity.id
_entity.type
_entity.pdbx_description
1 polymer ?
#
loop_
_entity_poly.entity_id
_entity_poly.type
_entity_poly.pdbx_seq_one_letter_code
_entity_poly.pdbx_strand_id
1 'polypeptide(L)' 'MKKRAFYWKILIVLDVGLFLYGFIYKNWVLSLVALGLILMVRIFAYDLLFKSFDEKWDERHRNYTKKKEGN' A
#
# COMPACT_ATOMS: atom_id res chain seq x y z
N MET A 1 18.80 0.43 -0.22
CA MET A 1 17.70 -0.56 -0.33
C MET A 1 16.47 -0.09 -1.14
N LYS A 2 16.58 0.93 -2.03
CA LYS A 2 15.43 1.48 -2.78
C LYS A 2 14.77 0.52 -3.80
N LYS A 3 15.52 -0.45 -4.33
CA LYS A 3 15.01 -1.40 -5.35
C LYS A 3 13.98 -2.40 -4.78
N ARG A 4 14.17 -2.89 -3.53
CA ARG A 4 13.24 -3.85 -2.91
C ARG A 4 11.84 -3.29 -2.73
N ALA A 5 11.72 -2.03 -2.27
CA ALA A 5 10.41 -1.38 -2.11
C ALA A 5 9.64 -1.26 -3.45
N PHE A 6 10.35 -1.04 -4.56
CA PHE A 6 9.73 -0.97 -5.89
C PHE A 6 9.19 -2.33 -6.36
N TYR A 7 9.93 -3.42 -6.10
CA TYR A 7 9.45 -4.78 -6.37
C TYR A 7 8.16 -5.09 -5.60
N TRP A 8 8.08 -4.73 -4.32
CA TRP A 8 6.87 -4.93 -3.53
C TRP A 8 5.68 -4.11 -4.04
N LYS A 9 5.90 -2.87 -4.50
CA LYS A 9 4.84 -2.09 -5.16
C LYS A 9 4.34 -2.73 -6.45
N ILE A 10 5.25 -3.22 -7.30
CA ILE A 10 4.86 -3.92 -8.54
C ILE A 10 4.07 -5.18 -8.21
N LEU A 11 4.49 -5.93 -7.19
CA LEU A 11 3.84 -7.16 -6.77
C LEU A 11 2.41 -6.89 -6.26
N ILE A 12 2.20 -5.80 -5.52
CA ILE A 12 0.85 -5.33 -5.12
C ILE A 12 -0.01 -5.01 -6.34
N VAL A 13 0.53 -4.25 -7.30
CA VAL A 13 -0.23 -3.86 -8.51
C VAL A 13 -0.62 -5.10 -9.32
N LEU A 14 0.29 -6.07 -9.42
CA LEU A 14 0.02 -7.36 -10.07
C LEU A 14 -1.06 -8.16 -9.33
N ASP A 15 -1.01 -8.19 -8.00
CA ASP A 15 -1.98 -8.91 -7.16
C ASP A 15 -3.39 -8.31 -7.27
N VAL A 16 -3.49 -6.97 -7.33
CA VAL A 16 -4.75 -6.27 -7.62
C VAL A 16 -5.28 -6.63 -9.02
N GLY A 17 -4.40 -6.73 -10.02
CA GLY A 17 -4.76 -7.18 -11.36
C GLY A 17 -5.28 -8.62 -11.39
N LEU A 18 -4.63 -9.51 -10.64
CA LEU A 18 -5.06 -10.90 -10.44
C LEU A 18 -6.41 -10.99 -9.71
N PHE A 19 -6.63 -10.15 -8.71
CA PHE A 19 -7.90 -10.06 -7.99
C PHE A 19 -9.04 -9.63 -8.93
N LEU A 20 -8.83 -8.56 -9.70
CA LEU A 20 -9.79 -8.09 -10.72
C LEU A 20 -10.07 -9.16 -11.78
N TYR A 21 -9.05 -9.88 -12.22
CA TYR A 21 -9.20 -10.99 -13.16
C TYR A 21 -10.00 -12.15 -12.55
N GLY A 22 -9.68 -12.56 -11.31
CA GLY A 22 -10.44 -13.59 -10.59
C GLY A 22 -11.91 -13.21 -10.37
N PHE A 23 -12.18 -11.92 -10.16
CA PHE A 23 -13.52 -11.38 -10.04
C PHE A 23 -14.30 -11.45 -11.36
N ILE A 24 -13.71 -11.05 -12.48
CA ILE A 24 -14.33 -11.12 -13.82
C ILE A 24 -14.69 -12.57 -14.19
N TYR A 25 -13.79 -13.51 -13.90
CA TYR A 25 -13.99 -14.93 -14.20
C TYR A 25 -14.93 -15.66 -13.21
N LYS A 26 -15.56 -14.93 -12.27
CA LYS A 26 -16.47 -15.48 -11.24
C LYS A 26 -15.86 -16.63 -10.41
N ASN A 27 -14.53 -16.69 -10.32
CA ASN A 27 -13.84 -17.65 -9.47
C ASN A 27 -13.72 -17.09 -8.06
N TRP A 28 -14.72 -17.37 -7.23
CA TRP A 28 -14.78 -16.91 -5.84
C TRP A 28 -13.59 -17.38 -5.00
N VAL A 29 -13.04 -18.56 -5.29
CA VAL A 29 -11.85 -19.09 -4.61
C VAL A 29 -10.62 -18.21 -4.89
N LEU A 30 -10.41 -17.79 -6.14
CA LEU A 30 -9.32 -16.88 -6.51
C LEU A 30 -9.48 -15.51 -5.85
N SER A 31 -10.72 -15.02 -5.76
CA SER A 31 -11.02 -13.76 -5.06
C SER A 31 -10.67 -13.86 -3.57
N LEU A 32 -10.99 -14.98 -2.92
CA LEU A 32 -10.70 -15.19 -1.51
C LEU A 32 -9.19 -15.31 -1.22
N VAL A 33 -8.46 -16.02 -2.10
CA VAL A 33 -7.00 -16.15 -2.02
C VAL A 33 -6.31 -14.79 -2.24
N ALA A 34 -6.75 -14.02 -3.23
CA ALA A 34 -6.19 -12.71 -3.51
C ALA A 34 -6.53 -11.67 -2.41
N LEU A 35 -7.68 -11.78 -1.74
CA LEU A 35 -7.95 -11.02 -0.50
C LEU A 35 -6.95 -11.37 0.61
N GLY A 36 -6.64 -12.66 0.77
CA GLY A 36 -5.65 -13.13 1.74
C GLY A 36 -4.24 -12.61 1.45
N LEU A 37 -3.84 -12.64 0.17
CA LEU A 37 -2.56 -12.09 -0.29
C LEU A 37 -2.48 -10.58 -0.06
N ILE A 38 -3.52 -9.81 -0.39
CA ILE A 38 -3.60 -8.37 -0.10
C ILE A 38 -3.46 -8.09 1.41
N LEU A 39 -4.11 -8.87 2.26
CA LEU A 39 -4.00 -8.72 3.72
C LEU A 39 -2.59 -9.03 4.22
N MET A 40 -1.96 -10.09 3.71
CA MET A 40 -0.60 -10.46 4.09
C MET A 40 0.40 -9.41 3.61
N VAL A 41 0.26 -8.92 2.37
CA VAL A 41 1.06 -7.83 1.84
C VAL A 41 0.82 -6.54 2.62
N ARG A 42 -0.41 -6.26 3.06
CA ARG A 42 -0.68 -5.12 3.95
C ARG A 42 0.08 -5.27 5.26
N ILE A 43 0.11 -6.43 5.90
CA ILE A 43 0.84 -6.58 7.18
C ILE A 43 2.36 -6.43 6.99
N PHE A 44 2.92 -7.06 5.96
CA PHE A 44 4.38 -7.10 5.77
C PHE A 44 4.94 -5.89 5.00
N ALA A 45 4.23 -5.37 4.01
CA ALA A 45 4.69 -4.27 3.17
C ALA A 45 4.27 -2.89 3.70
N TYR A 46 3.31 -2.79 4.64
CA TYR A 46 2.92 -1.50 5.20
C TYR A 46 4.07 -0.84 5.99
N ASP A 47 4.79 -1.60 6.83
CA ASP A 47 5.97 -1.06 7.54
C ASP A 47 7.06 -0.62 6.56
N LEU A 48 7.18 -1.29 5.41
CA LEU A 48 8.21 -0.99 4.42
C LEU A 48 7.84 0.16 3.47
N LEU A 49 6.57 0.27 3.07
CA LEU A 49 6.11 1.22 2.04
C LEU A 49 5.44 2.46 2.62
N PHE A 50 4.65 2.30 3.68
CA PHE A 50 3.85 3.38 4.23
C PHE A 50 4.56 4.14 5.34
N LYS A 51 5.46 3.51 6.11
CA LYS A 51 6.22 4.20 7.18
C LYS A 51 6.95 5.44 6.69
N SER A 52 7.72 5.32 5.59
CA SER A 52 8.43 6.47 5.00
C SER A 52 7.52 7.50 4.34
N PHE A 53 6.29 7.11 3.98
CA PHE A 53 5.30 8.01 3.39
C PHE A 53 4.54 8.78 4.47
N ASP A 54 4.08 8.09 5.51
CA ASP A 54 3.46 8.69 6.70
C ASP A 54 4.42 9.65 7.38
N GLU A 55 5.69 9.26 7.56
CA GLU A 55 6.68 10.12 8.20
C GLU A 55 6.90 11.45 7.44
N LYS A 56 6.91 11.39 6.09
CA LYS A 56 6.95 12.60 5.25
C LYS A 56 5.64 13.39 5.25
N TRP A 57 4.51 12.70 5.32
CA TRP A 57 3.20 13.33 5.35
C TRP A 57 3.01 14.10 6.66
N ASP A 58 3.36 13.46 7.77
CA ASP A 58 3.24 14.00 9.12
C ASP A 58 4.19 15.18 9.34
N GLU A 59 5.43 15.10 8.82
CA GLU A 59 6.37 16.23 8.80
C GLU A 59 5.82 17.43 8.03
N ARG A 60 5.18 17.16 6.87
CA ARG A 60 4.56 18.22 6.06
C ARG A 60 3.36 18.82 6.76
N HIS A 61 2.52 18.00 7.40
CA HIS A 61 1.37 18.47 8.15
C HIS A 61 1.80 19.35 9.34
N ARG A 62 2.78 18.91 10.13
CA ARG A 62 3.36 19.72 11.22
C ARG A 62 3.84 21.10 10.75
N ASN A 63 4.51 21.16 9.61
CA ASN A 63 4.98 22.43 9.04
C ASN A 63 3.83 23.33 8.59
N TYR A 64 2.74 22.77 8.07
CA TYR A 64 1.54 23.53 7.74
C TYR A 64 0.82 24.05 8.99
N THR A 65 0.68 23.24 10.04
CA THR A 65 0.01 23.66 11.29
C THR A 65 0.80 24.74 12.03
N LYS A 66 2.13 24.58 12.14
CA LYS A 66 3.01 25.61 12.73
C LYS A 66 2.96 26.95 11.99
N LYS A 67 2.80 26.92 10.66
CA LYS A 67 2.67 28.14 9.85
C LYS A 67 1.30 28.82 10.02
N LYS A 68 0.30 28.08 10.51
CA LYS A 68 -1.07 28.56 10.71
C LYS A 68 -1.33 29.08 12.14
N GLU A 69 -0.57 28.63 13.13
CA GLU A 69 -0.60 29.17 14.51
C GLU A 69 0.37 30.35 14.73
N GLY A 70 1.34 30.55 13.83
CA GLY A 70 2.29 31.66 13.87
C GLY A 70 1.82 32.94 13.16
N ASN A 71 0.54 33.03 12.79
CA ASN A 71 -0.10 34.17 12.14
C ASN A 71 -1.50 34.37 12.71
#